data_AF-A0A6A5V510-F1
#
_entry.id   AF-A0A6A5V510-F1
#
_cell.length_a   1.000
_cell.length_b   1.000
_cell.length_c   1.000
_cell.angle_alpha   90.00
_cell.angle_beta   90.00
_cell.angle_gamma   90.00
#
_symmetry.space_group_name_H-M   'P 1'
#
loop_
_entity.id
_entity.type
_entity.pdbx_description
1 polymer ?
#
loop_
_entity_poly.entity_id
_entity_poly.type
_entity_poly.pdbx_seq_one_letter_code
_entity_poly.pdbx_strand_id
1 'polypeptide(L)'
;PTETAATETTPEHQRYSTDPFDPNFRFISTWNEEQRANYLTTAGIPLSANLFDLYESVEHAEFARPMEQLQVRLRQRGLEGQVDRIMNHRDAALLESVAVAPFEDRRRNLENAMRFLRDSGEEEEFLEWVNEILQTTLLRSQVLMEEVPIQRLLEAGDVVGHAFIQMERAINPW
;
A
#
# COMPACT_ATOMS: atom_id res chain seq x y z
N PRO A 1 -28.37 -10.40 -51.10
CA PRO A 1 -27.30 -10.61 -50.09
C PRO A 1 -27.12 -9.32 -49.28
N THR A 2 -27.73 -9.27 -48.10
CA THR A 2 -27.61 -8.12 -47.19
C THR A 2 -26.49 -8.44 -46.22
N GLU A 3 -25.39 -7.68 -46.29
CA GLU A 3 -24.32 -7.72 -45.29
C GLU A 3 -24.85 -7.20 -43.96
N THR A 4 -24.93 -8.09 -42.98
CA THR A 4 -25.10 -7.73 -41.58
C THR A 4 -23.77 -7.18 -41.09
N ALA A 5 -23.67 -5.86 -40.96
CA ALA A 5 -22.56 -5.22 -40.27
C ALA A 5 -22.52 -5.75 -38.82
N ALA A 6 -21.42 -6.43 -38.48
CA ALA A 6 -21.11 -6.76 -37.11
C ALA A 6 -20.82 -5.44 -36.37
N THR A 7 -21.64 -5.14 -35.37
CA THR A 7 -21.34 -4.08 -34.40
C THR A 7 -20.15 -4.55 -33.58
N GLU A 8 -18.95 -4.08 -33.94
CA GLU A 8 -17.80 -4.12 -33.06
C GLU A 8 -18.12 -3.23 -31.85
N THR A 9 -18.52 -3.86 -30.74
CA THR A 9 -18.50 -3.21 -29.44
C THR A 9 -17.04 -3.05 -29.05
N THR A 10 -16.47 -1.88 -29.31
CA THR A 10 -15.25 -1.41 -28.66
C THR A 10 -15.43 -1.64 -27.15
N PRO A 11 -14.49 -2.29 -26.44
CA PRO A 11 -14.60 -2.39 -25.01
C PRO A 11 -14.66 -0.95 -24.47
N GLU A 12 -15.76 -0.61 -23.81
CA GLU A 12 -15.82 0.59 -22.98
C GLU A 12 -14.55 0.58 -22.13
N HIS A 13 -13.77 1.65 -22.17
CA HIS A 13 -12.63 1.80 -21.27
C HIS A 13 -13.19 1.67 -19.86
N GLN A 14 -13.04 0.50 -19.23
CA GLN A 14 -13.42 0.29 -17.84
C GLN A 14 -12.69 1.37 -17.05
N ARG A 15 -13.46 2.32 -16.50
CA ARG A 15 -12.89 3.35 -15.64
C ARG A 15 -12.23 2.63 -14.47
N TYR A 16 -10.97 2.98 -14.22
CA TYR A 16 -10.26 2.46 -13.06
C TYR A 16 -11.01 2.79 -11.77
N SER A 17 -10.97 1.85 -10.83
CA SER A 17 -11.66 1.96 -9.55
C SER A 17 -10.69 2.40 -8.46
N THR A 18 -11.19 3.19 -7.51
CA THR A 18 -10.47 3.49 -6.26
C THR A 18 -10.86 2.54 -5.13
N ASP A 19 -11.78 1.59 -5.39
CA ASP A 19 -12.14 0.55 -4.43
C ASP A 19 -11.11 -0.60 -4.49
N PRO A 20 -10.39 -0.89 -3.40
CA PRO A 20 -9.36 -1.94 -3.40
C PRO A 20 -9.94 -3.37 -3.49
N PHE A 21 -11.26 -3.53 -3.37
CA PHE A 21 -11.95 -4.79 -3.63
C PHE A 21 -12.34 -4.98 -5.11
N ASP A 22 -12.22 -3.94 -5.93
CA ASP A 22 -12.48 -4.01 -7.37
C ASP A 22 -11.29 -4.66 -8.10
N PRO A 23 -11.51 -5.61 -9.02
CA PRO A 23 -10.46 -6.13 -9.90
C PRO A 23 -9.65 -5.05 -10.62
N ASN A 24 -10.29 -3.93 -10.99
CA ASN A 24 -9.67 -2.81 -11.71
C ASN A 24 -9.16 -1.68 -10.79
N PHE A 25 -8.83 -2.00 -9.54
CA PHE A 25 -8.25 -1.05 -8.58
C PHE A 25 -6.97 -0.40 -9.12
N ARG A 26 -6.90 0.94 -9.04
CA ARG A 26 -5.69 1.73 -9.34
C ARG A 26 -5.56 2.91 -8.39
N PHE A 27 -4.32 3.28 -8.09
CA PHE A 27 -3.99 4.61 -7.62
C PHE A 27 -3.80 5.53 -8.81
N ILE A 28 -4.58 6.59 -8.89
CA ILE A 28 -4.41 7.63 -9.89
C ILE A 28 -4.40 8.95 -9.12
N SER A 29 -3.28 9.66 -9.19
CA SER A 29 -3.17 10.97 -8.59
C SER A 29 -4.09 11.94 -9.29
N THR A 30 -4.80 12.74 -8.50
CA THR A 30 -5.60 13.87 -8.99
C THR A 30 -4.73 15.06 -9.38
N TRP A 31 -3.41 14.99 -9.16
CA TRP A 31 -2.49 16.06 -9.49
C TRP A 31 -2.25 16.15 -10.99
N ASN A 32 -2.29 17.37 -11.51
CA ASN A 32 -1.94 17.66 -12.89
C ASN A 32 -0.41 17.65 -13.10
N GLU A 33 0.02 17.75 -14.36
CA GLU A 33 1.45 17.71 -14.73
C GLU A 33 2.27 18.81 -14.04
N GLU A 34 1.73 20.02 -13.89
CA GLU A 34 2.40 21.14 -13.24
C GLU A 34 2.63 20.87 -11.74
N GLN A 35 1.63 20.33 -11.05
CA GLN A 35 1.72 19.96 -9.63
C GLN A 35 2.73 18.82 -9.43
N ARG A 36 2.72 17.81 -10.32
CA ARG A 36 3.67 16.70 -10.30
C ARG A 36 5.10 17.21 -10.50
N ALA A 37 5.32 18.05 -11.51
CA ALA A 37 6.63 18.64 -11.79
C ALA A 37 7.13 19.53 -10.64
N ASN A 38 6.24 20.34 -10.06
CA ASN A 38 6.59 21.17 -8.90
C ASN A 38 7.02 20.29 -7.72
N TYR A 39 6.27 19.24 -7.39
CA TYR A 39 6.65 18.33 -6.29
C TYR A 39 8.02 17.68 -6.48
N LEU A 40 8.31 17.18 -7.69
CA LEU A 40 9.61 16.58 -8.01
C LEU A 40 10.78 17.55 -7.83
N THR A 41 10.54 18.86 -7.95
CA THR A 41 11.58 19.88 -7.77
C THR A 41 11.65 20.43 -6.35
N THR A 42 10.54 20.42 -5.60
CA THR A 42 10.44 21.04 -4.26
C THR A 42 10.50 20.07 -3.09
N ALA A 43 10.49 18.76 -3.31
CA ALA A 43 10.42 17.75 -2.24
C ALA A 43 11.60 17.74 -1.25
N GLY A 44 12.68 18.50 -1.53
CA GLY A 44 13.85 18.59 -0.65
C GLY A 44 14.74 17.35 -0.65
N ILE A 45 14.38 16.33 -1.43
CA ILE A 45 15.15 15.12 -1.69
C ILE A 45 15.16 14.83 -3.20
N PRO A 46 16.20 14.19 -3.76
CA PRO A 46 16.21 13.79 -5.16
C PRO A 46 15.14 12.73 -5.41
N LEU A 47 14.11 13.08 -6.19
CA LEU A 47 13.08 12.14 -6.64
C LEU A 47 13.28 11.80 -8.12
N SER A 48 13.03 10.55 -8.50
CA SER A 48 13.08 10.17 -9.91
C SER A 48 11.92 10.80 -10.71
N ALA A 49 12.16 11.13 -11.97
CA ALA A 49 11.17 11.75 -12.84
C ALA A 49 9.94 10.85 -13.11
N ASN A 50 10.12 9.53 -13.05
CA ASN A 50 9.07 8.52 -13.23
C ASN A 50 8.43 8.06 -11.90
N LEU A 51 8.59 8.83 -10.81
CA LEU A 51 7.97 8.54 -9.51
C LEU A 51 6.46 8.30 -9.66
N PHE A 52 5.74 9.21 -10.32
CA PHE A 52 4.30 9.09 -10.48
C PHE A 52 3.91 7.87 -11.31
N ASP A 53 4.66 7.56 -12.37
CA ASP A 53 4.40 6.36 -13.18
C ASP A 53 4.55 5.08 -12.35
N LEU A 54 5.54 5.04 -11.44
CA LEU A 54 5.73 3.92 -10.53
C LEU A 54 4.56 3.80 -9.53
N TYR A 55 4.17 4.88 -8.87
CA TYR A 55 3.11 4.85 -7.85
C TYR A 55 1.69 4.79 -8.43
N GLU A 56 1.50 5.08 -9.72
CA GLU A 56 0.25 4.88 -10.44
C GLU A 56 0.21 3.54 -11.21
N SER A 57 1.28 2.75 -11.12
CA SER A 57 1.39 1.46 -11.80
C SER A 57 0.43 0.40 -11.23
N VAL A 58 0.20 -0.64 -12.04
CA VAL A 58 -0.56 -1.83 -11.63
C VAL A 58 0.15 -2.53 -10.47
N GLU A 59 1.47 -2.58 -10.54
CA GLU A 59 2.34 -3.24 -9.58
C GLU A 59 2.26 -2.56 -8.22
N HIS A 60 2.26 -1.21 -8.18
CA HIS A 60 2.01 -0.48 -6.94
C HIS A 60 0.59 -0.71 -6.42
N ALA A 61 -0.41 -0.71 -7.31
CA ALA A 61 -1.79 -0.98 -6.92
C ALA A 61 -1.93 -2.34 -6.24
N GLU A 62 -1.40 -3.41 -6.83
CA GLU A 62 -1.39 -4.75 -6.22
C GLU A 62 -0.53 -4.82 -4.96
N PHE A 63 0.58 -4.09 -4.92
CA PHE A 63 1.44 -4.00 -3.74
C PHE A 63 0.67 -3.43 -2.55
N ALA A 64 -0.01 -2.30 -2.70
CA ALA A 64 -0.69 -1.66 -1.58
C ALA A 64 -2.11 -2.20 -1.32
N ARG A 65 -2.73 -2.90 -2.28
CA ARG A 65 -4.11 -3.44 -2.21
C ARG A 65 -4.44 -4.10 -0.86
N PRO A 66 -3.64 -5.02 -0.28
CA PRO A 66 -3.99 -5.65 0.99
C PRO A 66 -4.15 -4.66 2.15
N MET A 67 -3.26 -3.65 2.23
CA MET A 67 -3.34 -2.61 3.25
C MET A 67 -4.54 -1.69 3.05
N GLU A 68 -4.87 -1.35 1.80
CA GLU A 68 -6.07 -0.57 1.49
C GLU A 68 -7.36 -1.32 1.86
N GLN A 69 -7.43 -2.62 1.55
CA GLN A 69 -8.55 -3.47 1.96
C GLN A 69 -8.67 -3.53 3.49
N LEU A 70 -7.54 -3.65 4.19
CA LEU A 70 -7.51 -3.61 5.66
C LEU A 70 -8.05 -2.29 6.21
N GLN A 71 -7.61 -1.15 5.69
CA GLN A 71 -8.10 0.16 6.10
C GLN A 71 -9.62 0.29 5.92
N VAL A 72 -10.15 -0.13 4.77
CA VAL A 72 -11.61 -0.12 4.55
C VAL A 72 -12.34 -0.99 5.58
N ARG A 73 -11.86 -2.20 5.86
CA ARG A 73 -12.49 -3.11 6.83
C ARG A 73 -12.41 -2.59 8.26
N LEU A 74 -11.29 -1.97 8.64
CA LEU A 74 -11.13 -1.31 9.93
C LEU A 74 -12.06 -0.10 10.07
N ARG A 75 -12.24 0.68 8.99
CA ARG A 75 -13.16 1.83 8.97
C ARG A 75 -14.61 1.39 9.14
N GLN A 76 -15.01 0.33 8.45
CA GLN A 76 -16.35 -0.27 8.58
C GLN A 76 -16.65 -0.74 10.02
N ARG A 77 -15.62 -1.09 10.79
CA ARG A 77 -15.71 -1.48 12.20
C ARG A 77 -15.50 -0.31 13.18
N GLY A 78 -15.16 0.89 12.70
CA GLY A 78 -14.84 2.03 13.55
C GLY A 78 -13.48 1.93 14.27
N LEU A 79 -12.58 1.06 13.82
CA LEU A 79 -11.29 0.77 14.48
C LEU A 79 -10.08 1.45 13.81
N GLU A 80 -10.23 1.92 12.56
CA GLU A 80 -9.16 2.52 11.74
C GLU A 80 -8.33 3.55 12.54
N GLY A 81 -8.97 4.58 13.09
CA GLY A 81 -8.25 5.65 13.78
C GLY A 81 -7.53 5.24 15.07
N GLN A 82 -7.89 4.12 15.71
CA GLN A 82 -7.13 3.60 16.85
C GLN A 82 -5.97 2.71 16.41
N VAL A 83 -6.21 1.83 15.45
CA VAL A 83 -5.16 0.99 14.86
C VAL A 83 -4.07 1.88 14.24
N ASP A 84 -4.44 2.92 13.49
CA ASP A 84 -3.48 3.86 12.91
C ASP A 84 -2.64 4.59 13.96
N ARG A 85 -3.25 4.96 15.10
CA ARG A 85 -2.52 5.59 16.21
C ARG A 85 -1.50 4.64 16.83
N ILE A 86 -1.89 3.39 17.04
CA ILE A 86 -1.00 2.35 17.59
C ILE A 86 0.14 2.08 16.61
N MET A 87 -0.18 1.88 15.32
CA MET A 87 0.79 1.54 14.29
C MET A 87 1.84 2.65 14.07
N ASN A 88 1.42 3.91 14.15
CA ASN A 88 2.27 5.06 13.85
C ASN A 88 2.82 5.81 15.09
N HIS A 89 2.65 5.27 16.30
CA HIS A 89 3.00 5.98 17.54
C HIS A 89 2.47 7.42 17.61
N ARG A 90 1.30 7.67 17.02
CA ARG A 90 0.67 8.99 17.07
C ARG A 90 0.00 9.14 18.42
N ASP A 91 0.79 9.46 19.45
CA ASP A 91 0.25 10.21 20.57
C ASP A 91 -0.38 11.49 20.01
N ALA A 92 -1.57 11.85 20.49
CA ALA A 92 -2.39 12.94 19.95
C ALA A 92 -1.72 14.33 19.94
N ALA A 93 -0.47 14.45 20.40
CA ALA A 93 0.31 15.67 20.54
C ALA A 93 1.51 15.82 19.58
N LEU A 94 1.86 14.81 18.77
CA LEU A 94 3.05 14.87 17.89
C LEU A 94 2.66 14.75 16.41
N LEU A 95 2.26 15.89 15.82
CA LEU A 95 1.99 16.01 14.39
C LEU A 95 3.18 16.53 13.57
N GLU A 96 4.37 16.73 14.16
CA GLU A 96 5.43 17.53 13.52
C GLU A 96 6.79 16.86 13.25
N SER A 97 6.90 15.53 13.28
CA SER A 97 8.11 14.93 12.71
C SER A 97 7.83 13.66 11.94
N VAL A 98 8.19 13.70 10.65
CA VAL A 98 8.27 12.59 9.69
C VAL A 98 9.44 11.67 10.07
N ALA A 99 9.52 11.26 11.34
CA ALA A 99 10.47 10.27 11.77
C ALA A 99 9.85 8.91 11.50
N VAL A 100 10.38 8.21 10.49
CA VAL A 100 10.09 6.80 10.28
C VAL A 100 10.46 6.06 11.56
N ALA A 101 9.49 5.41 12.20
CA ALA A 101 9.74 4.68 13.43
C ALA A 101 10.80 3.59 13.20
N PRO A 102 11.79 3.44 14.10
CA PRO A 102 12.73 2.32 14.12
C PRO A 102 12.00 0.97 13.95
N PHE A 103 12.68 -0.01 13.34
CA PHE A 103 12.03 -1.29 13.03
C PHE A 103 11.53 -2.05 14.27
N GLU A 104 12.30 -2.03 15.37
CA GLU A 104 11.87 -2.63 16.64
C GLU A 104 10.55 -2.02 17.15
N ASP A 105 10.33 -0.73 16.88
CA ASP A 105 9.08 -0.04 17.19
C ASP A 105 7.94 -0.52 16.29
N ARG A 106 8.20 -0.80 15.01
CA ARG A 106 7.18 -1.34 14.07
C ARG A 106 6.67 -2.71 14.50
N ARG A 107 7.55 -3.63 14.88
CA ARG A 107 7.15 -4.97 15.36
C ARG A 107 6.32 -4.86 16.63
N ARG A 108 6.77 -4.05 17.60
CA ARG A 108 6.03 -3.78 18.84
C ARG A 108 4.66 -3.16 18.55
N ASN A 109 4.56 -2.28 17.56
CA ASN A 109 3.31 -1.63 17.19
C ASN A 109 2.32 -2.59 16.56
N LEU A 110 2.80 -3.50 15.70
CA LEU A 110 1.99 -4.59 15.18
C LEU A 110 1.43 -5.45 16.32
N GLU A 111 2.29 -5.88 17.25
CA GLU A 111 1.88 -6.68 18.42
C GLU A 111 0.83 -5.93 19.27
N ASN A 112 1.00 -4.62 19.47
CA ASN A 112 0.05 -3.78 20.18
C ASN A 112 -1.28 -3.63 19.42
N ALA A 113 -1.25 -3.46 18.10
CA ALA A 113 -2.45 -3.35 17.27
C ALA A 113 -3.23 -4.67 17.28
N MET A 114 -2.54 -5.80 17.14
CA MET A 114 -3.14 -7.14 17.24
C MET A 114 -3.70 -7.44 18.64
N ARG A 115 -3.08 -6.92 19.71
CA ARG A 115 -3.65 -7.02 21.06
C ARG A 115 -4.93 -6.18 21.17
N PHE A 116 -4.91 -4.94 20.71
CA PHE A 116 -6.08 -4.07 20.71
C PHE A 116 -7.26 -4.68 19.93
N LEU A 117 -7.02 -5.25 18.75
CA LEU A 117 -8.07 -5.90 17.95
C LEU A 117 -8.66 -7.11 18.67
N ARG A 118 -7.82 -7.93 19.33
CA ARG A 118 -8.28 -9.04 20.16
C ARG A 118 -9.13 -8.58 21.34
N ASP A 119 -8.67 -7.56 22.06
CA ASP A 119 -9.38 -7.00 23.21
C ASP A 119 -10.71 -6.32 22.80
N SER A 120 -10.85 -5.93 21.53
CA SER A 120 -12.08 -5.37 20.98
C SER A 120 -13.16 -6.42 20.68
N GLY A 121 -12.86 -7.71 20.82
CA GLY A 121 -13.80 -8.80 20.60
C GLY A 121 -14.07 -9.12 19.13
N GLU A 122 -13.12 -8.78 18.24
CA GLU A 122 -13.20 -9.12 16.82
C GLU A 122 -13.16 -10.63 16.57
N GLU A 123 -13.75 -11.05 15.46
CA GLU A 123 -13.82 -12.45 15.05
C GLU A 123 -12.44 -13.04 14.71
N GLU A 124 -12.20 -14.31 15.06
CA GLU A 124 -10.89 -14.97 14.83
C GLU A 124 -10.46 -14.93 13.36
N GLU A 125 -11.39 -15.16 12.42
CA GLU A 125 -11.11 -15.11 10.98
C GLU A 125 -10.62 -13.71 10.55
N PHE A 126 -11.22 -12.65 11.11
CA PHE A 126 -10.76 -11.29 10.85
C PHE A 126 -9.37 -11.06 11.43
N LEU A 127 -9.12 -11.53 12.66
CA LEU A 127 -7.83 -11.38 13.32
C LEU A 127 -6.70 -12.12 12.59
N GLU A 128 -6.95 -13.35 12.12
CA GLU A 128 -6.01 -14.11 11.30
C GLU A 128 -5.67 -13.35 10.02
N TRP A 129 -6.69 -12.88 9.30
CA TRP A 129 -6.52 -12.09 8.08
C TRP A 129 -5.74 -10.78 8.30
N VAL A 130 -6.05 -10.03 9.36
CA VAL A 130 -5.29 -8.81 9.70
C VAL A 130 -3.84 -9.16 10.01
N ASN A 131 -3.60 -10.23 10.77
CA ASN A 131 -2.23 -10.64 11.11
C ASN A 131 -1.43 -10.98 9.85
N GLU A 132 -1.98 -11.73 8.90
CA GLU A 132 -1.30 -12.06 7.64
C GLU A 132 -0.88 -10.79 6.86
N ILE A 133 -1.78 -9.81 6.74
CA ILE A 133 -1.50 -8.54 6.06
C ILE A 133 -0.40 -7.76 6.77
N LEU A 134 -0.48 -7.65 8.09
CA LEU A 134 0.49 -6.89 8.88
C LEU A 134 1.87 -7.55 8.89
N GLN A 135 1.95 -8.89 8.98
CA GLN A 135 3.22 -9.62 8.90
C GLN A 135 3.86 -9.47 7.51
N THR A 136 3.07 -9.55 6.44
CA THR A 136 3.56 -9.31 5.07
C THR A 136 4.10 -7.89 4.92
N THR A 137 3.37 -6.90 5.45
CA THR A 137 3.78 -5.48 5.44
C THR A 137 5.05 -5.24 6.26
N LEU A 138 5.21 -5.93 7.38
CA LEU A 138 6.41 -5.88 8.19
C LEU A 138 7.61 -6.45 7.42
N LEU A 139 7.46 -7.61 6.77
CA LEU A 139 8.54 -8.20 5.97
C LEU A 139 8.94 -7.32 4.78
N ARG A 140 7.98 -6.75 4.05
CA ARG A 140 8.24 -5.76 2.99
C ARG A 140 9.03 -4.57 3.53
N SER A 141 8.67 -4.07 4.71
CA SER A 141 9.39 -2.99 5.38
C SER A 141 10.84 -3.38 5.71
N GLN A 142 11.08 -4.59 6.23
CA GLN A 142 12.44 -5.07 6.52
C GLN A 142 13.31 -5.12 5.26
N VAL A 143 12.73 -5.56 4.14
CA VAL A 143 13.43 -5.58 2.85
C VAL A 143 13.73 -4.17 2.37
N LEU A 144 12.76 -3.25 2.44
CA LEU A 144 12.97 -1.85 2.05
C LEU A 144 14.07 -1.18 2.89
N MET A 145 14.16 -1.51 4.17
CA MET A 145 15.20 -1.02 5.09
C MET A 145 16.51 -1.82 5.00
N GLU A 146 16.63 -2.75 4.05
CA GLU A 146 17.79 -3.63 3.84
C GLU A 146 18.20 -4.50 5.05
N GLU A 147 17.31 -4.70 6.01
CA GLU A 147 17.56 -5.55 7.18
C GLU A 147 17.58 -7.04 6.82
N VAL A 148 16.80 -7.42 5.80
CA VAL A 148 16.72 -8.78 5.28
C VAL A 148 16.78 -8.76 3.75
N PRO A 149 17.31 -9.82 3.11
CA PRO A 149 17.41 -9.87 1.67
C PRO A 149 16.03 -9.99 1.01
N ILE A 150 15.88 -9.41 -0.18
CA ILE A 150 14.63 -9.38 -0.95
C ILE A 150 14.07 -10.78 -1.27
N GLN A 151 14.92 -11.80 -1.35
CA GLN A 151 14.52 -13.20 -1.56
C GLN A 151 13.59 -13.73 -0.46
N ARG A 152 13.63 -13.15 0.75
CA ARG A 152 12.72 -13.51 1.84
C ARG A 152 11.24 -13.32 1.48
N LEU A 153 10.92 -12.38 0.59
CA LEU A 153 9.56 -12.18 0.10
C LEU A 153 9.07 -13.38 -0.71
N LEU A 154 9.92 -13.91 -1.60
CA LEU A 154 9.57 -15.11 -2.38
C LEU A 154 9.41 -16.34 -1.48
N GLU A 155 10.26 -16.49 -0.48
CA GLU A 155 10.15 -17.57 0.51
C GLU A 155 8.85 -17.49 1.34
N ALA A 156 8.33 -16.28 1.55
CA ALA A 156 7.05 -16.02 2.19
C ALA A 156 5.85 -16.04 1.21
N GLY A 157 6.08 -16.28 -0.09
CA GLY A 157 5.03 -16.28 -1.12
C GLY A 157 4.60 -14.90 -1.63
N ASP A 158 5.26 -13.82 -1.21
CA ASP A 158 4.96 -12.44 -1.57
C ASP A 158 5.64 -12.03 -2.89
N VAL A 159 5.16 -12.60 -3.99
CA VAL A 159 5.66 -12.34 -5.35
C VAL A 159 5.43 -10.87 -5.77
N VAL A 160 4.30 -10.29 -5.36
CA VAL A 160 3.95 -8.90 -5.65
C VAL A 160 4.91 -7.94 -4.94
N GLY A 161 5.16 -8.18 -3.65
CA GLY A 161 6.14 -7.42 -2.87
C GLY A 161 7.53 -7.48 -3.49
N HIS A 162 7.98 -8.68 -3.86
CA HIS A 162 9.26 -8.86 -4.53
C HIS A 162 9.35 -8.05 -5.83
N ALA A 163 8.36 -8.16 -6.72
CA ALA A 163 8.36 -7.47 -8.00
C ALA A 163 8.37 -5.94 -7.84
N PHE A 164 7.48 -5.40 -6.99
CA PHE A 164 7.38 -3.96 -6.81
C PHE A 164 8.65 -3.36 -6.18
N ILE A 165 9.20 -3.97 -5.12
CA ILE A 165 10.41 -3.46 -4.46
C ILE A 165 11.62 -3.52 -5.40
N GLN A 166 11.71 -4.52 -6.29
CA GLN A 166 12.74 -4.53 -7.34
C GLN A 166 12.59 -3.36 -8.31
N MET A 167 11.36 -3.06 -8.75
CA MET A 167 11.08 -1.91 -9.61
C MET A 167 11.42 -0.59 -8.92
N GLU A 168 11.04 -0.44 -7.66
CA GLU A 168 11.33 0.75 -6.85
C GLU A 168 12.83 1.00 -6.73
N ARG A 169 13.62 -0.03 -6.38
CA ARG A 169 15.09 0.07 -6.28
C ARG A 169 15.78 0.40 -7.61
N ALA A 170 15.23 -0.06 -8.73
CA ALA A 170 15.76 0.27 -10.05
C ALA A 170 15.56 1.75 -10.42
N ILE A 171 14.58 2.40 -9.78
CA ILE A 171 14.16 3.78 -10.07
C ILE A 171 14.72 4.76 -9.03
N ASN A 172 14.78 4.35 -7.76
CA ASN A 172 15.31 5.11 -6.63
C ASN A 172 16.43 4.29 -5.98
N PRO A 173 17.70 4.43 -6.42
CA PRO A 173 18.81 3.57 -5.99
C PRO A 173 19.42 3.97 -4.62
N TRP A 174 18.71 4.74 -3.80
CA TRP A 174 19.21 5.26 -2.53
C TRP A 174 18.81 4.39 -1.34
#